data_AF-A0A564YJB0-F1
#
_entry.id   AF-A0A564YJB0-F1
#
_cell.length_a   1.000
_cell.length_b   1.000
_cell.length_c   1.000
_cell.angle_alpha   90.00
_cell.angle_beta   90.00
_cell.angle_gamma   90.00
#
_symmetry.space_group_name_H-M   'P 1'
#
loop_
_entity.id
_entity.type
_entity.pdbx_description
1 polymer ?
#
loop_
_entity_poly.entity_id
_entity_poly.type
_entity_poly.pdbx_seq_one_letter_code
_entity_poly.pdbx_strand_id
1 'polypeptide(L)'
;MSLVLVDMDREDSDPVELQDFPLLRQCLQEVDPELGFDIEVKYPLDLKTGESEMSNFFERNFYIDTILREIFKYCGNRRILLSCFDPDTCAMLQAKQIRFPVFQLGVCPEYRDVRQESFEMLCYSAKANELLGVAVNSDELLRKPEMAEFARELGLIVLVWGNASNDSKNMEQLKKLGVHGLIYDRMQEHKQPGTVSMLKKNKSEKNFNSDDEDNDLQESEPADSNRSTASPSASESGASTPSHHGDTNFNSSNHETLSESLRKRLLLEATHSRNGRRLTLTTDFS
;
A
#
# COMPACT_ATOMS: atom_id res chain seq x y z
N MET A 1 -33.29 -19.38 -41.68
CA MET A 1 -33.50 -17.93 -41.62
C MET A 1 -32.70 -17.44 -40.43
N SER A 2 -31.45 -17.04 -40.67
CA SER A 2 -30.54 -16.54 -39.64
C SER A 2 -30.96 -15.12 -39.28
N LEU A 3 -31.28 -14.88 -38.01
CA LEU A 3 -31.30 -13.54 -37.45
C LEU A 3 -29.91 -13.28 -36.88
N VAL A 4 -29.09 -12.64 -37.72
CA VAL A 4 -27.89 -11.93 -37.31
C VAL A 4 -28.38 -10.74 -36.48
N LEU A 5 -28.16 -10.78 -35.16
CA LEU A 5 -28.27 -9.59 -34.34
C LEU A 5 -27.10 -8.70 -34.72
N VAL A 6 -27.45 -7.66 -35.45
CA VAL A 6 -26.59 -6.60 -35.97
C VAL A 6 -25.78 -6.02 -34.82
N ASP A 7 -24.47 -5.94 -35.02
CA ASP A 7 -23.53 -5.18 -34.22
C ASP A 7 -24.14 -3.82 -33.86
N MET A 8 -24.37 -3.58 -32.55
CA MET A 8 -24.47 -2.23 -32.04
C MET A 8 -23.06 -1.73 -31.79
N ASP A 9 -22.42 -1.27 -32.85
CA ASP A 9 -21.33 -0.30 -32.76
C ASP A 9 -21.87 0.94 -32.03
N ARG A 10 -21.82 0.92 -30.70
CA ARG A 10 -21.87 2.14 -29.91
C ARG A 10 -20.48 2.74 -30.00
N GLU A 11 -20.29 3.61 -30.99
CA GLU A 11 -19.34 4.69 -30.85
C GLU A 11 -19.80 5.52 -29.63
N ASP A 12 -19.28 5.17 -28.44
CA ASP A 12 -19.37 6.00 -27.25
C ASP A 12 -18.69 7.33 -27.59
N SER A 13 -19.53 8.25 -28.05
CA SER A 13 -19.18 9.50 -28.74
C SER A 13 -19.23 10.70 -27.82
N ASP A 14 -19.24 10.47 -26.51
CA ASP A 14 -18.98 11.53 -25.56
C ASP A 14 -17.47 11.86 -25.61
N PRO A 15 -17.09 13.13 -25.79
CA PRO A 15 -15.73 13.59 -25.54
C PRO A 15 -15.20 12.98 -24.24
N VAL A 16 -13.92 12.60 -24.19
CA VAL A 16 -13.30 11.99 -22.98
C VAL A 16 -13.58 12.79 -21.71
N GLU A 17 -13.70 14.11 -21.84
CA GLU A 17 -14.03 15.05 -20.75
C GLU A 17 -15.45 14.92 -20.19
N LEU A 18 -16.36 14.28 -20.93
CA LEU A 18 -17.77 14.04 -20.58
C LEU A 18 -18.05 12.58 -20.22
N GLN A 19 -17.04 11.71 -20.29
CA GLN A 19 -17.19 10.32 -19.85
C GLN A 19 -17.25 10.25 -18.32
N ASP A 20 -18.19 9.46 -17.81
CA ASP A 20 -18.29 9.20 -16.38
C ASP A 20 -17.02 8.52 -15.87
N PHE A 21 -16.56 8.94 -14.69
CA PHE A 21 -15.45 8.24 -14.02
C PHE A 21 -15.86 6.80 -13.69
N PRO A 22 -15.01 5.81 -13.98
CA PRO A 22 -15.33 4.42 -13.68
C PRO A 22 -15.42 4.20 -12.17
N LEU A 23 -16.37 3.37 -11.75
CA LEU A 23 -16.46 2.93 -10.37
C LEU A 23 -15.30 1.99 -10.04
N LEU A 24 -14.82 2.02 -8.79
CA LEU A 24 -13.76 1.12 -8.33
C LEU A 24 -14.10 -0.37 -8.59
N ARG A 25 -15.36 -0.76 -8.41
CA ARG A 25 -15.83 -2.12 -8.73
C ARG A 25 -15.64 -2.49 -10.19
N GLN A 26 -15.89 -1.56 -11.12
CA GLN A 26 -15.76 -1.80 -12.56
C GLN A 26 -14.29 -2.02 -12.90
N CYS A 27 -13.40 -1.15 -12.40
CA CYS A 27 -11.95 -1.33 -12.53
C CYS A 27 -11.52 -2.72 -12.01
N LEU A 28 -11.99 -3.13 -10.83
CA LEU A 28 -11.63 -4.42 -10.25
C LEU A 28 -12.19 -5.62 -11.02
N GLN A 29 -13.29 -5.49 -11.75
CA GLN A 29 -13.92 -6.60 -12.47
C GLN A 29 -13.48 -6.69 -13.94
N GLU A 30 -13.22 -5.56 -14.58
CA GLU A 30 -13.01 -5.48 -16.04
C GLU A 30 -11.52 -5.49 -16.43
N VAL A 31 -10.63 -5.01 -15.56
CA VAL A 31 -9.18 -5.06 -15.80
C VAL A 31 -8.66 -6.48 -15.55
N ASP A 32 -7.69 -6.92 -16.36
CA ASP A 32 -7.02 -8.23 -16.25
C ASP A 32 -6.76 -8.62 -14.78
N PRO A 33 -7.30 -9.77 -14.31
CA PRO A 33 -7.11 -10.24 -12.93
C PRO A 33 -5.65 -10.43 -12.49
N GLU A 34 -4.72 -10.69 -13.42
CA GLU A 34 -3.30 -10.88 -13.11
C GLU A 34 -2.54 -9.56 -12.92
N LEU A 35 -3.11 -8.43 -13.37
CA LEU A 35 -2.56 -7.10 -13.19
C LEU A 35 -2.84 -6.59 -11.76
N GLY A 36 -1.78 -6.22 -11.05
CA GLY A 36 -1.91 -5.64 -9.71
C GLY A 36 -2.32 -4.18 -9.75
N PHE A 37 -2.99 -3.69 -8.70
CA PHE A 37 -3.40 -2.29 -8.58
C PHE A 37 -2.57 -1.57 -7.53
N ASP A 38 -2.18 -0.34 -7.84
CA ASP A 38 -1.80 0.68 -6.86
C ASP A 38 -2.99 1.62 -6.73
N ILE A 39 -3.64 1.61 -5.57
CA ILE A 39 -4.85 2.39 -5.30
C ILE A 39 -4.47 3.50 -4.33
N GLU A 40 -4.41 4.72 -4.85
CA GLU A 40 -4.32 5.92 -4.03
C GLU A 40 -5.71 6.29 -3.48
N VAL A 41 -5.84 6.30 -2.15
CA VAL A 41 -7.01 6.85 -1.46
C VAL A 41 -6.82 8.35 -1.31
N LYS A 42 -7.73 9.14 -1.88
CA LYS A 42 -7.74 10.60 -1.74
C LYS A 42 -8.59 11.01 -0.54
N TYR A 43 -7.98 11.67 0.43
CA TYR A 43 -8.67 12.30 1.55
C TYR A 43 -8.09 13.70 1.74
N PRO A 44 -8.92 14.75 1.92
CA PRO A 44 -8.42 16.12 1.87
C PRO A 44 -7.51 16.45 3.05
N LEU A 45 -6.49 17.24 2.75
CA LEU A 45 -5.58 17.86 3.70
C LEU A 45 -5.59 19.38 3.52
N ASP A 46 -5.18 20.07 4.58
CA ASP A 46 -4.90 21.50 4.52
C ASP A 46 -3.51 21.74 3.96
N LEU A 47 -3.41 22.62 2.96
CA LEU A 47 -2.16 23.10 2.43
C LEU A 47 -1.50 24.05 3.43
N LYS A 48 -0.18 24.12 3.40
CA LYS A 48 0.60 25.03 4.24
C LYS A 48 0.32 26.51 3.92
N THR A 49 -0.12 26.80 2.69
CA THR A 49 -0.61 28.12 2.25
C THR A 49 -1.87 28.57 2.98
N GLY A 50 -2.56 27.65 3.65
CA GLY A 50 -3.79 27.88 4.39
C GLY A 50 -5.08 27.59 3.62
N GLU A 51 -4.94 27.18 2.36
CA GLU A 51 -6.03 26.61 1.57
C GLU A 51 -6.32 25.17 2.00
N SER A 52 -7.54 24.71 1.77
CA SER A 52 -7.93 23.32 2.01
C SER A 52 -8.27 22.68 0.68
N GLU A 53 -7.82 21.43 0.45
CA GLU A 53 -8.07 20.72 -0.80
C GLU A 53 -9.57 20.53 -1.08
N MET A 54 -10.38 20.40 -0.02
CA MET A 54 -11.82 20.29 -0.13
C MET A 54 -12.53 20.72 1.15
N SER A 55 -13.62 21.49 1.01
CA SER A 55 -14.39 22.01 2.16
C SER A 55 -15.45 21.04 2.70
N ASN A 56 -15.97 20.13 1.87
CA ASN A 56 -17.03 19.19 2.22
C ASN A 56 -16.58 17.76 1.97
N PHE A 57 -16.16 17.05 3.00
CA PHE A 57 -15.75 15.66 2.93
C PHE A 57 -16.64 14.76 3.80
N PHE A 58 -16.72 13.50 3.41
CA PHE A 58 -17.38 12.48 4.20
C PHE A 58 -16.58 12.19 5.46
N GLU A 59 -17.27 11.78 6.52
CA GLU A 59 -16.63 11.27 7.72
C GLU A 59 -15.64 10.14 7.34
N ARG A 60 -14.41 10.26 7.83
CA ARG A 60 -13.26 9.47 7.40
C ARG A 60 -13.48 7.96 7.54
N ASN A 61 -14.07 7.53 8.65
CA ASN A 61 -14.31 6.11 8.94
C ASN A 61 -15.28 5.51 7.94
N PHE A 62 -16.41 6.17 7.71
CA PHE A 62 -17.40 5.77 6.70
C PHE A 62 -16.82 5.73 5.28
N TYR A 63 -16.00 6.72 4.93
CA TYR A 63 -15.35 6.80 3.63
C TYR A 63 -14.41 5.61 3.40
N ILE A 64 -13.50 5.35 4.35
CA ILE A 64 -12.53 4.26 4.28
C ILE A 64 -13.22 2.89 4.31
N ASP A 65 -14.22 2.69 5.17
CA ASP A 65 -14.97 1.43 5.25
C ASP A 65 -15.70 1.12 3.95
N THR A 66 -16.20 2.15 3.26
CA THR A 66 -16.86 1.99 1.97
C THR A 66 -15.87 1.53 0.90
N ILE A 67 -14.69 2.15 0.83
CA ILE A 67 -13.63 1.77 -0.11
C ILE A 67 -13.15 0.34 0.15
N LEU A 68 -12.79 0.02 1.40
CA LEU A 68 -12.29 -1.31 1.76
C LEU A 68 -13.34 -2.39 1.50
N ARG A 69 -14.62 -2.13 1.77
CA ARG A 69 -15.71 -3.07 1.47
C ARG A 69 -15.82 -3.38 -0.02
N GLU A 70 -15.73 -2.36 -0.88
CA GLU A 70 -15.73 -2.57 -2.34
C GLU A 70 -14.49 -3.37 -2.77
N ILE A 71 -13.30 -3.03 -2.26
CA ILE A 71 -12.07 -3.78 -2.56
C ILE A 71 -12.22 -5.25 -2.15
N PHE A 72 -12.59 -5.53 -0.90
CA PHE A 72 -12.70 -6.93 -0.42
C PHE A 72 -13.73 -7.74 -1.18
N LYS A 73 -14.83 -7.10 -1.61
CA LYS A 73 -15.89 -7.77 -2.34
C LYS A 73 -15.48 -8.15 -3.78
N TYR A 74 -14.66 -7.31 -4.44
CA TYR A 74 -14.42 -7.43 -5.88
C TYR A 74 -12.96 -7.71 -6.28
N CYS A 75 -11.98 -7.64 -5.36
CA CYS A 75 -10.56 -7.80 -5.70
C CYS A 75 -10.14 -9.24 -6.08
N GLY A 76 -10.92 -10.26 -5.69
CA GLY A 76 -10.53 -11.66 -5.88
C GLY A 76 -9.14 -11.95 -5.28
N ASN A 77 -8.22 -12.43 -6.11
CA ASN A 77 -6.83 -12.72 -5.75
C ASN A 77 -5.83 -11.63 -6.20
N ARG A 78 -6.33 -10.47 -6.69
CA ARG A 78 -5.49 -9.40 -7.22
C ARG A 78 -4.51 -8.89 -6.16
N ARG A 79 -3.26 -8.65 -6.58
CA ARG A 79 -2.27 -7.93 -5.77
C ARG A 79 -2.64 -6.46 -5.72
N ILE A 80 -2.81 -5.90 -4.53
CA ILE A 80 -3.19 -4.50 -4.34
C ILE A 80 -2.22 -3.86 -3.36
N LEU A 81 -1.78 -2.65 -3.69
CA LEU A 81 -1.09 -1.71 -2.82
C LEU A 81 -2.04 -0.54 -2.55
N LEU A 82 -2.07 -0.06 -1.31
CA LEU A 82 -2.84 1.11 -0.93
C LEU A 82 -1.89 2.26 -0.59
N SER A 83 -2.22 3.47 -1.02
CA SER A 83 -1.42 4.66 -0.71
C SER A 83 -2.31 5.85 -0.36
N CYS A 84 -1.83 6.77 0.48
CA CYS A 84 -2.54 8.02 0.79
C CYS A 84 -1.57 9.11 1.27
N PHE A 85 -1.90 10.39 1.03
CA PHE A 85 -1.19 11.52 1.61
C PHE A 85 -1.62 11.81 3.05
N ASP A 86 -2.89 11.60 3.41
CA ASP A 86 -3.37 11.81 4.78
C ASP A 86 -2.82 10.73 5.73
N PRO A 87 -1.97 11.08 6.72
CA PRO A 87 -1.36 10.09 7.58
C PRO A 87 -2.39 9.38 8.49
N ASP A 88 -3.48 10.05 8.86
CA ASP A 88 -4.56 9.43 9.62
C ASP A 88 -5.29 8.37 8.78
N THR A 89 -5.57 8.67 7.51
CA THR A 89 -6.13 7.70 6.56
C THR A 89 -5.18 6.51 6.37
N CYS A 90 -3.87 6.73 6.26
CA CYS A 90 -2.89 5.63 6.21
C CYS A 90 -2.98 4.73 7.45
N ALA A 91 -3.01 5.33 8.65
CA ALA A 91 -3.15 4.59 9.90
C ALA A 91 -4.45 3.78 9.95
N MET A 92 -5.57 4.37 9.50
CA MET A 92 -6.86 3.68 9.44
C MET A 92 -6.88 2.53 8.43
N LEU A 93 -6.28 2.72 7.25
CA LEU A 93 -6.12 1.66 6.25
C LEU A 93 -5.28 0.51 6.82
N GLN A 94 -4.22 0.79 7.57
CA GLN A 94 -3.41 -0.24 8.20
C GLN A 94 -4.16 -0.93 9.36
N ALA A 95 -4.92 -0.21 10.17
CA ALA A 95 -5.63 -0.79 11.31
C ALA A 95 -6.85 -1.63 10.91
N LYS A 96 -7.51 -1.28 9.80
CA LYS A 96 -8.76 -1.94 9.36
C LYS A 96 -8.54 -3.19 8.53
N GLN A 97 -7.31 -3.46 8.09
CA GLN A 97 -6.99 -4.67 7.32
C GLN A 97 -5.51 -5.05 7.41
N ILE A 98 -5.20 -6.32 7.16
CA ILE A 98 -3.83 -6.86 7.22
C ILE A 98 -3.35 -7.46 5.88
N ARG A 99 -4.16 -7.36 4.82
CA ARG A 99 -3.95 -8.07 3.56
C ARG A 99 -3.10 -7.28 2.57
N PHE A 100 -3.31 -5.99 2.48
CA PHE A 100 -2.70 -5.10 1.50
C PHE A 100 -1.71 -4.18 2.19
N PRO A 101 -0.48 -4.05 1.66
CA PRO A 101 0.47 -3.09 2.19
C PRO A 101 -0.02 -1.67 1.97
N VAL A 102 0.25 -0.81 2.95
CA VAL A 102 -0.08 0.60 2.92
C VAL A 102 1.20 1.41 2.81
N PHE A 103 1.19 2.45 1.98
CA PHE A 103 2.27 3.41 1.78
C PHE A 103 1.80 4.82 2.09
N GLN A 104 2.62 5.60 2.80
CA GLN A 104 2.36 7.03 2.97
C GLN A 104 3.01 7.83 1.84
N LEU A 105 2.20 8.60 1.11
CA LEU A 105 2.66 9.55 0.10
C LEU A 105 3.07 10.86 0.78
N GLY A 106 4.06 11.57 0.24
CA GLY A 106 4.44 12.85 0.82
C GLY A 106 5.54 13.61 0.11
N VAL A 107 6.08 14.61 0.81
CA VAL A 107 7.10 15.59 0.39
C VAL A 107 6.56 16.69 -0.53
N CYS A 108 5.59 16.41 -1.39
CA CYS A 108 4.93 17.40 -2.23
C CYS A 108 3.49 16.98 -2.56
N PRO A 109 2.49 17.89 -2.50
CA PRO A 109 2.59 19.31 -2.12
C PRO A 109 2.86 19.53 -0.62
N GLU A 110 3.16 20.77 -0.24
CA GLU A 110 3.43 21.11 1.17
C GLU A 110 2.11 21.22 1.96
N TYR A 111 1.82 20.20 2.77
CA TYR A 111 0.68 20.17 3.68
C TYR A 111 1.02 20.79 5.04
N ARG A 112 -0.02 21.22 5.76
CA ARG A 112 0.08 21.77 7.12
C ARG A 112 0.39 20.69 8.17
N ASP A 113 0.06 19.43 7.90
CA ASP A 113 0.32 18.33 8.83
C ASP A 113 1.83 18.16 9.06
N VAL A 114 2.25 18.18 10.33
CA VAL A 114 3.67 18.08 10.72
C VAL A 114 4.32 16.77 10.27
N ARG A 115 3.53 15.71 10.04
CA ARG A 115 4.02 14.42 9.52
C ARG A 115 4.36 14.49 8.03
N GLN A 116 3.93 15.55 7.34
CA GLN A 116 4.26 15.84 5.93
C GLN A 116 5.34 16.92 5.79
N GLU A 117 5.80 17.53 6.88
CA GLU A 117 6.72 18.69 6.84
C GLU A 117 8.10 18.34 6.26
N SER A 118 8.55 17.10 6.44
CA SER A 118 9.84 16.63 5.95
C SER A 118 9.78 15.13 5.63
N PHE A 119 10.76 14.66 4.86
CA PHE A 119 10.90 13.25 4.54
C PHE A 119 11.13 12.38 5.77
N GLU A 120 11.87 12.88 6.75
CA GLU A 120 12.14 12.19 7.99
C GLU A 120 10.84 12.01 8.80
N MET A 121 10.04 13.06 8.91
CA MET A 121 8.73 13.00 9.57
C MET A 121 7.77 12.05 8.86
N LEU A 122 7.78 12.04 7.52
CA LEU A 122 7.03 11.08 6.70
C LEU A 122 7.43 9.63 7.04
N CYS A 123 8.75 9.35 7.09
CA CYS A 123 9.24 8.02 7.42
C CYS A 123 8.93 7.62 8.87
N TYR A 124 9.07 8.52 9.83
CA TYR A 124 8.71 8.24 11.23
C TYR A 124 7.22 7.99 11.37
N SER A 125 6.36 8.74 10.67
CA SER A 125 4.92 8.50 10.62
C SER A 125 4.60 7.13 10.04
N ALA A 126 5.21 6.77 8.92
CA ALA A 126 5.01 5.46 8.30
C ALA A 126 5.46 4.33 9.23
N LYS A 127 6.62 4.48 9.88
CA LYS A 127 7.15 3.48 10.82
C LYS A 127 6.27 3.33 12.06
N ALA A 128 5.82 4.44 12.63
CA ALA A 128 4.99 4.44 13.84
C ALA A 128 3.62 3.80 13.59
N ASN A 129 3.10 3.90 12.36
CA ASN A 129 1.86 3.26 11.95
C ASN A 129 2.08 1.88 11.32
N GLU A 130 3.28 1.28 11.42
CA GLU A 130 3.60 -0.04 10.88
C GLU A 130 3.28 -0.21 9.37
N LEU A 131 3.41 0.88 8.61
CA LEU A 131 3.23 0.86 7.17
C LEU A 131 4.40 0.13 6.49
N LEU A 132 4.18 -0.41 5.28
CA LEU A 132 5.25 -1.09 4.54
C LEU A 132 6.31 -0.11 4.03
N GLY A 133 5.90 1.12 3.70
CA GLY A 133 6.82 2.07 3.10
C GLY A 133 6.26 3.46 2.87
N VAL A 134 7.01 4.24 2.10
CA VAL A 134 6.70 5.61 1.70
C VAL A 134 6.80 5.75 0.18
N ALA A 135 6.03 6.68 -0.38
CA ALA A 135 6.04 7.02 -1.79
C ALA A 135 6.34 8.51 -1.96
N VAL A 136 7.49 8.84 -2.56
CA VAL A 136 8.00 10.22 -2.59
C VAL A 136 8.20 10.77 -3.99
N ASN A 137 8.17 12.10 -4.09
CA ASN A 137 8.47 12.78 -5.33
C ASN A 137 9.91 12.46 -5.80
N SER A 138 10.04 12.07 -7.05
CA SER A 138 11.27 11.61 -7.69
C SER A 138 12.29 12.73 -7.88
N ASP A 139 11.84 13.96 -8.14
CA ASP A 139 12.71 15.13 -8.24
C ASP A 139 13.40 15.40 -6.89
N GLU A 140 12.66 15.27 -5.78
CA GLU A 140 13.20 15.43 -4.43
C GLU A 140 14.21 14.35 -4.06
N LEU A 141 13.92 13.08 -4.39
CA LEU A 141 14.87 11.99 -4.13
C LEU A 141 16.17 12.13 -4.95
N LEU A 142 16.08 12.60 -6.19
CA LEU A 142 17.28 12.86 -7.01
C LEU A 142 18.11 14.03 -6.47
N ARG A 143 17.44 15.04 -5.92
CA ARG A 143 18.09 16.20 -5.28
C ARG A 143 18.75 15.85 -3.96
N LYS A 144 18.17 14.91 -3.21
CA LYS A 144 18.65 14.42 -1.91
C LYS A 144 18.73 12.89 -1.86
N PRO A 145 19.75 12.29 -2.52
CA PRO A 145 19.90 10.84 -2.57
C PRO A 145 19.95 10.13 -1.22
N GLU A 146 20.39 10.83 -0.17
CA GLU A 146 20.44 10.34 1.22
C GLU A 146 19.07 9.91 1.76
N MET A 147 17.97 10.42 1.20
CA MET A 147 16.61 10.00 1.54
C MET A 147 16.40 8.49 1.35
N ALA A 148 16.94 7.92 0.26
CA ALA A 148 16.78 6.49 0.00
C ALA A 148 17.48 5.63 1.06
N GLU A 149 18.68 6.05 1.47
CA GLU A 149 19.43 5.36 2.52
C GLU A 149 18.74 5.48 3.89
N PHE A 150 18.25 6.68 4.24
CA PHE A 150 17.55 6.91 5.50
C PHE A 150 16.29 6.03 5.65
N ALA A 151 15.44 5.96 4.61
CA ALA A 151 14.26 5.08 4.65
C ALA A 151 14.65 3.60 4.75
N ARG A 152 15.73 3.18 4.07
CA ARG A 152 16.25 1.82 4.15
C ARG A 152 16.73 1.46 5.55
N GLU A 153 17.40 2.38 6.26
CA GLU A 153 17.83 2.18 7.66
C GLU A 153 16.64 1.97 8.60
N LEU A 154 15.50 2.60 8.32
CA LEU A 154 14.24 2.39 9.04
C LEU A 154 13.49 1.12 8.61
N GLY A 155 14.00 0.40 7.61
CA GLY A 155 13.39 -0.80 7.04
C GLY A 155 12.11 -0.51 6.23
N LEU A 156 12.00 0.68 5.64
CA LEU A 156 10.87 1.08 4.82
C LEU A 156 11.15 0.85 3.34
N ILE A 157 10.13 0.40 2.61
CA ILE A 157 10.15 0.35 1.15
C ILE A 157 9.95 1.76 0.59
N VAL A 158 10.72 2.13 -0.43
CA VAL A 158 10.63 3.43 -1.10
C VAL A 158 10.10 3.25 -2.51
N LEU A 159 8.93 3.84 -2.77
CA LEU A 159 8.42 4.06 -4.11
C LEU A 159 8.67 5.52 -4.52
N VAL A 160 8.77 5.78 -5.81
CA VAL A 160 8.89 7.16 -6.32
C VAL A 160 7.90 7.45 -7.43
N TRP A 161 7.39 8.68 -7.44
CA TRP A 161 6.45 9.22 -8.43
C TRP A 161 6.90 10.61 -8.88
N GLY A 162 6.31 11.17 -9.94
CA GLY A 162 6.55 12.55 -10.37
C GLY A 162 7.22 12.67 -11.73
N ASN A 163 7.64 13.88 -12.10
CA ASN A 163 8.08 14.14 -13.46
C ASN A 163 9.44 13.53 -13.77
N ALA A 164 10.36 13.51 -12.80
CA ALA A 164 11.67 12.91 -13.03
C ALA A 164 11.60 11.40 -13.31
N SER A 165 10.59 10.67 -12.81
CA SER A 165 10.42 9.24 -13.13
C SER A 165 9.96 8.98 -14.57
N ASN A 166 9.65 10.02 -15.35
CA ASN A 166 9.31 9.92 -16.77
C ASN A 166 10.52 10.04 -17.72
N ASP A 167 11.74 10.23 -17.21
CA ASP A 167 12.97 10.24 -18.02
C ASP A 167 13.81 8.98 -17.80
N SER A 168 14.20 8.31 -18.88
CA SER A 168 14.92 7.03 -18.81
C SER A 168 16.27 7.11 -18.07
N LYS A 169 16.98 8.24 -18.13
CA LYS A 169 18.26 8.40 -17.41
C LYS A 169 18.01 8.57 -15.92
N ASN A 170 17.01 9.39 -15.57
CA ASN A 170 16.58 9.57 -14.19
C ASN A 170 16.06 8.25 -13.59
N MET A 171 15.30 7.45 -14.35
CA MET A 171 14.86 6.12 -13.91
C MET A 171 16.04 5.20 -13.60
N GLU A 172 17.09 5.19 -14.43
CA GLU A 172 18.30 4.41 -14.18
C GLU A 172 19.02 4.89 -12.91
N GLN A 173 19.09 6.21 -12.71
CA GLN A 173 19.68 6.79 -11.51
C GLN A 173 18.87 6.45 -10.25
N LEU A 174 17.55 6.59 -10.28
CA LEU A 174 16.65 6.20 -9.19
C LEU A 174 16.82 4.72 -8.80
N LYS A 175 16.93 3.83 -9.80
CA LYS A 175 17.24 2.40 -9.56
C LYS A 175 18.58 2.21 -8.87
N LYS A 176 19.63 2.95 -9.26
CA LYS A 176 20.96 2.90 -8.60
C LYS A 176 20.91 3.40 -7.15
N LEU A 177 20.00 4.32 -6.84
CA LEU A 177 19.75 4.78 -5.47
C LEU A 177 18.99 3.75 -4.61
N GLY A 178 18.54 2.64 -5.19
CA GLY A 178 17.91 1.55 -4.44
C GLY A 178 16.43 1.76 -4.15
N VAL A 179 15.72 2.55 -4.95
CA VAL A 179 14.24 2.60 -4.88
C VAL A 179 13.66 1.25 -5.28
N HIS A 180 12.53 0.90 -4.67
CA HIS A 180 11.90 -0.42 -4.83
C HIS A 180 10.83 -0.43 -5.91
N GLY A 181 10.29 0.73 -6.27
CA GLY A 181 9.33 0.87 -7.35
C GLY A 181 9.31 2.27 -7.94
N LEU A 182 8.95 2.33 -9.22
CA LEU A 182 8.81 3.55 -10.02
C LEU A 182 7.37 3.66 -10.47
N ILE A 183 6.74 4.80 -10.20
CA ILE A 183 5.44 5.21 -10.71
C ILE A 183 5.72 6.27 -11.77
N TYR A 184 5.34 5.99 -13.01
CA TYR A 184 5.67 6.82 -14.16
C TYR A 184 4.64 6.66 -15.28
N ASP A 185 4.57 7.67 -16.13
CA ASP A 185 3.66 7.77 -17.25
C ASP A 185 4.21 7.06 -18.50
N ARG A 186 3.38 6.93 -19.53
CA ARG A 186 3.79 6.45 -20.87
C ARG A 186 4.61 5.15 -20.83
N MET A 187 4.10 4.16 -20.10
CA MET A 187 4.74 2.83 -19.96
C MET A 187 5.19 2.19 -21.29
N GLN A 188 4.50 2.50 -22.40
CA GLN A 188 4.82 1.96 -23.72
C GLN A 188 6.14 2.50 -24.29
N GLU A 189 6.55 3.71 -23.93
CA GLU A 189 7.79 4.35 -24.40
C GLU A 189 9.02 3.84 -23.65
N HIS A 190 8.83 3.43 -22.40
CA HIS A 190 9.89 2.91 -21.53
C HIS A 190 9.85 1.40 -21.41
N LYS A 191 9.37 0.68 -22.45
CA LYS A 191 9.37 -0.80 -22.49
C LYS A 191 10.78 -1.34 -22.30
N GLN A 192 11.11 -1.62 -21.04
CA GLN A 192 12.25 -2.44 -20.69
C GLN A 192 11.84 -3.89 -20.93
N PRO A 193 12.66 -4.71 -21.62
CA PRO A 193 12.43 -6.14 -21.68
C PRO A 193 12.50 -6.72 -20.26
N GLY A 194 11.35 -6.97 -19.62
CA GLY A 194 11.31 -7.56 -18.27
C GLY A 194 10.06 -7.29 -17.43
N THR A 195 9.35 -6.18 -17.63
CA THR A 195 8.30 -5.74 -16.67
C THR A 195 7.08 -6.67 -16.57
N VAL A 196 6.82 -7.49 -17.60
CA VAL A 196 5.77 -8.53 -17.58
C VAL A 196 6.37 -9.96 -17.57
N SER A 197 7.66 -10.10 -17.87
CA SER A 197 8.32 -11.40 -18.09
C SER A 197 8.67 -12.13 -16.79
N MET A 198 9.04 -11.39 -15.74
CA MET A 198 9.47 -11.99 -14.46
C MET A 198 8.34 -12.67 -13.69
N LEU A 199 7.07 -12.29 -13.92
CA LEU A 199 5.91 -12.94 -13.32
C LEU A 199 5.40 -14.14 -14.15
N LYS A 200 5.60 -14.12 -15.48
CA LYS A 200 5.20 -15.23 -16.36
C LYS A 200 6.18 -16.40 -16.35
N LYS A 201 7.48 -16.15 -16.16
CA LYS A 201 8.50 -17.22 -16.14
C LYS A 201 8.24 -18.28 -15.07
N ASN A 202 7.68 -17.89 -13.92
CA ASN A 202 7.37 -18.81 -12.82
C ASN A 202 6.13 -19.69 -13.06
N LYS A 203 5.33 -19.42 -14.10
CA LYS A 203 4.18 -20.23 -14.51
C LYS A 203 4.54 -21.24 -15.61
N SER A 204 5.51 -20.91 -16.46
CA SER A 204 5.99 -21.80 -17.53
C SER A 204 7.00 -22.85 -17.06
N GLU A 205 7.77 -22.59 -16.00
CA GLU A 205 8.78 -23.53 -15.49
C GLU A 205 8.19 -24.62 -14.55
N LYS A 206 6.95 -24.46 -14.08
CA LYS A 206 6.27 -25.47 -13.25
C LYS A 206 5.40 -26.48 -14.02
N ASN A 207 5.24 -26.31 -15.33
CA ASN A 207 4.37 -27.18 -16.15
C ASN A 207 5.14 -28.06 -17.16
N PHE A 208 6.44 -28.29 -16.97
CA PHE A 208 7.24 -29.13 -17.88
C PHE A 208 7.98 -30.30 -17.23
N ASN A 209 7.71 -30.61 -15.96
CA ASN A 209 8.21 -31.83 -15.33
C ASN A 209 7.06 -32.60 -14.68
N SER A 210 6.24 -33.21 -15.51
CA SER A 210 5.52 -34.44 -15.17
C SER A 210 5.38 -35.23 -16.46
N ASP A 211 6.10 -36.34 -16.54
CA ASP A 211 5.68 -37.63 -17.09
C ASP A 211 6.88 -38.59 -17.01
N ASP A 212 6.79 -39.58 -16.11
CA ASP A 212 6.87 -41.02 -16.46
C ASP A 212 6.93 -41.91 -15.19
N GLU A 213 5.86 -42.71 -15.05
CA GLU A 213 5.79 -44.14 -14.63
C GLU A 213 6.26 -44.54 -13.20
N ASP A 214 5.62 -45.42 -12.42
CA ASP A 214 4.52 -46.38 -12.64
C ASP A 214 4.05 -47.00 -11.29
N ASN A 215 2.80 -47.50 -11.26
CA ASN A 215 2.19 -48.59 -10.43
C ASN A 215 2.22 -48.49 -8.86
N ASP A 216 1.23 -48.92 -8.08
CA ASP A 216 0.17 -49.93 -8.27
C ASP A 216 -0.96 -49.77 -7.21
N LEU A 217 -2.05 -50.49 -7.43
CA LEU A 217 -3.40 -50.47 -6.82
C LEU A 217 -3.49 -50.80 -5.31
N GLN A 218 -4.49 -50.22 -4.62
CA GLN A 218 -5.59 -50.99 -3.96
C GLN A 218 -6.71 -50.11 -3.36
N GLU A 219 -7.95 -50.49 -3.68
CA GLU A 219 -9.22 -49.95 -3.17
C GLU A 219 -9.46 -50.25 -1.68
N SER A 220 -10.10 -49.31 -0.96
CA SER A 220 -11.35 -49.55 -0.23
C SER A 220 -11.82 -48.30 0.55
N GLU A 221 -13.04 -47.87 0.31
CA GLU A 221 -13.93 -47.08 1.19
C GLU A 221 -15.15 -48.00 1.51
N PRO A 222 -16.10 -47.68 2.42
CA PRO A 222 -16.25 -46.51 3.30
C PRO A 222 -16.66 -46.86 4.76
N ALA A 223 -16.83 -45.85 5.63
CA ALA A 223 -18.07 -45.59 6.41
C ALA A 223 -17.87 -44.82 7.73
N ASP A 224 -18.69 -43.76 7.86
CA ASP A 224 -19.42 -43.24 9.03
C ASP A 224 -18.77 -43.20 10.44
N SER A 225 -18.80 -42.01 11.05
CA SER A 225 -19.73 -41.75 12.18
C SER A 225 -19.71 -40.31 12.72
N ASN A 226 -20.93 -39.82 12.92
CA ASN A 226 -21.34 -38.70 13.76
C ASN A 226 -20.58 -38.53 15.08
N ARG A 227 -20.31 -37.28 15.51
CA ARG A 227 -20.87 -36.76 16.78
C ARG A 227 -20.77 -35.24 16.96
N SER A 228 -21.88 -34.68 17.42
CA SER A 228 -22.16 -33.30 17.82
C SER A 228 -21.64 -32.93 19.21
N THR A 229 -21.94 -31.68 19.62
CA THR A 229 -21.97 -31.06 20.97
C THR A 229 -20.67 -30.37 21.40
N ALA A 230 -20.66 -29.23 22.10
CA ALA A 230 -21.62 -28.17 22.42
C ALA A 230 -20.81 -27.04 23.08
N SER A 231 -21.37 -25.83 23.07
CA SER A 231 -20.90 -24.61 23.75
C SER A 231 -20.70 -24.77 25.27
N PRO A 232 -20.10 -23.76 25.93
CA PRO A 232 -20.95 -22.94 26.78
C PRO A 232 -20.70 -21.42 26.71
N SER A 233 -21.80 -20.69 26.90
CA SER A 233 -21.97 -19.30 27.40
C SER A 233 -21.53 -19.19 28.88
N ALA A 234 -21.39 -18.05 29.59
CA ALA A 234 -21.71 -16.63 29.44
C ALA A 234 -21.05 -15.86 30.64
N SER A 235 -21.28 -14.54 30.66
CA SER A 235 -21.27 -13.59 31.81
C SER A 235 -19.93 -13.03 32.28
N GLU A 236 -19.80 -11.82 32.82
CA GLU A 236 -20.42 -10.47 32.70
C GLU A 236 -19.58 -9.56 33.65
N SER A 237 -19.81 -8.25 33.61
CA SER A 237 -19.28 -7.14 34.45
C SER A 237 -18.05 -6.41 33.87
N GLY A 238 -17.96 -5.08 33.82
CA GLY A 238 -18.81 -4.01 34.35
C GLY A 238 -17.94 -2.95 35.03
N ALA A 239 -18.06 -1.68 34.59
CA ALA A 239 -17.59 -0.42 35.23
C ALA A 239 -16.06 -0.19 35.31
N SER A 240 -15.47 1.02 35.24
CA SER A 240 -15.88 2.40 34.96
C SER A 240 -14.59 3.24 34.81
N THR A 241 -14.67 4.35 34.09
CA THR A 241 -13.63 5.40 33.95
C THR A 241 -13.45 6.24 35.21
N PRO A 242 -12.33 7.00 35.29
CA PRO A 242 -12.47 8.42 35.68
C PRO A 242 -11.68 9.37 34.78
N SER A 243 -12.26 10.56 34.65
CA SER A 243 -11.76 11.77 33.98
C SER A 243 -10.72 12.52 34.83
N HIS A 244 -9.77 13.18 34.16
CA HIS A 244 -9.03 14.29 34.75
C HIS A 244 -8.78 15.42 33.75
N HIS A 245 -9.29 16.59 34.12
CA HIS A 245 -8.97 17.90 33.58
C HIS A 245 -7.56 18.32 34.01
N GLY A 246 -6.87 19.06 33.14
CA GLY A 246 -5.65 19.78 33.49
C GLY A 246 -5.15 20.62 32.32
N ASP A 247 -5.50 21.91 32.33
CA ASP A 247 -4.86 22.96 31.52
C ASP A 247 -3.35 23.00 31.77
N THR A 248 -2.54 23.29 30.75
CA THR A 248 -1.33 24.14 30.91
C THR A 248 -0.75 24.61 29.58
N ASN A 249 -0.40 25.90 29.56
CA ASN A 249 0.29 26.66 28.52
C ASN A 249 1.54 25.97 27.96
N PHE A 250 1.66 25.91 26.64
CA PHE A 250 2.85 25.40 25.95
C PHE A 250 3.81 26.53 25.56
N ASN A 251 5.02 26.45 26.10
CA ASN A 251 6.17 27.33 25.83
C ASN A 251 7.04 26.69 24.73
N SER A 252 7.47 27.47 23.73
CA SER A 252 8.08 26.96 22.49
C SER A 252 9.48 26.34 22.63
N SER A 253 10.12 26.42 23.81
CA SER A 253 11.44 25.85 24.08
C SER A 253 11.45 24.36 24.43
N ASN A 254 10.29 23.75 24.70
CA ASN A 254 10.18 22.33 25.07
C ASN A 254 10.13 21.38 23.85
N HIS A 255 9.89 21.89 22.64
CA HIS A 255 9.64 21.05 21.45
C HIS A 255 10.94 20.42 20.90
N GLU A 256 12.06 21.14 20.93
CA GLU A 256 13.35 20.62 20.46
C GLU A 256 13.90 19.53 21.39
N THR A 257 13.75 19.71 22.70
CA THR A 257 14.20 18.73 23.70
C THR A 257 13.36 17.46 23.72
N LEU A 258 12.05 17.55 23.46
CA LEU A 258 11.17 16.40 23.27
C LEU A 258 11.51 15.61 21.98
N SER A 259 11.80 16.31 20.88
CA SER A 259 12.22 15.71 19.60
C SER A 259 13.52 14.92 19.73
N GLU A 260 14.54 15.46 20.41
CA GLU A 260 15.79 14.74 20.66
C GLU A 260 15.62 13.53 21.58
N SER A 261 14.74 13.63 22.59
CA SER A 261 14.45 12.53 23.51
C SER A 261 13.72 11.37 22.80
N LEU A 262 12.78 11.70 21.90
CA LEU A 262 12.11 10.73 21.04
C LEU A 262 13.07 10.06 20.06
N ARG A 263 13.95 10.84 19.40
CA ARG A 263 15.01 10.30 18.54
C ARG A 263 15.92 9.31 19.29
N LYS A 264 16.35 9.66 20.51
CA LYS A 264 17.17 8.77 21.34
C LYS A 264 16.44 7.50 21.76
N ARG A 265 15.14 7.57 22.08
CA ARG A 265 14.33 6.39 22.44
C ARG A 265 14.13 5.45 21.24
N LEU A 266 13.78 5.98 20.08
CA LEU A 266 13.60 5.18 18.85
C LEU A 266 14.90 4.47 18.43
N LEU A 267 16.05 5.16 18.55
CA LEU A 267 17.37 4.55 18.32
C LEU A 267 17.69 3.45 19.35
N LEU A 268 17.33 3.63 20.62
CA LEU A 268 17.58 2.62 21.66
C LEU A 268 16.75 1.35 21.44
N GLU A 269 15.49 1.48 21.03
CA GLU A 269 14.60 0.35 20.74
C GLU A 269 15.06 -0.41 19.49
N ALA A 270 15.57 0.29 18.47
CA ALA A 270 16.20 -0.32 17.30
C ALA A 270 17.45 -1.15 17.65
N THR A 271 18.22 -0.76 18.67
CA THR A 271 19.39 -1.53 19.13
C THR A 271 19.01 -2.76 19.99
N HIS A 272 17.88 -2.71 20.71
CA HIS A 272 17.41 -3.82 21.55
C HIS A 272 16.61 -4.88 20.77
N SER A 273 16.04 -4.53 19.62
CA SER A 273 15.36 -5.48 18.72
C SER A 273 16.33 -6.27 17.82
N ARG A 274 17.49 -6.70 18.35
CA ARG A 274 18.47 -7.55 17.65
C ARG A 274 18.41 -9.03 18.02
N ASN A 275 17.44 -9.47 18.84
CA ASN A 275 17.22 -10.87 19.12
C ASN A 275 15.80 -11.31 18.79
N GLY A 276 15.64 -12.03 17.67
CA GLY A 276 14.56 -13.02 17.53
C GLY A 276 13.67 -12.92 16.28
N ARG A 277 14.21 -13.28 15.11
CA ARG A 277 13.65 -14.19 14.08
C ARG A 277 14.24 -13.84 12.72
N ARG A 278 15.37 -14.50 12.42
CA ARG A 278 16.05 -14.46 11.13
C ARG A 278 15.28 -15.33 10.15
N LEU A 279 14.55 -14.73 9.20
CA LEU A 279 14.17 -15.40 7.96
C LEU A 279 15.41 -15.41 7.06
N THR A 280 16.07 -16.56 6.97
CA THR A 280 17.15 -16.79 6.01
C THR A 280 16.56 -16.97 4.61
N LEU A 281 16.74 -15.97 3.74
CA LEU A 281 16.67 -16.15 2.30
C LEU A 281 18.07 -16.57 1.83
N THR A 282 18.22 -17.84 1.46
CA THR A 282 19.39 -18.37 0.78
C THR A 282 19.39 -17.87 -0.67
N THR A 283 20.40 -17.10 -1.05
CA THR A 283 20.67 -16.75 -2.45
C THR A 283 21.84 -17.61 -2.93
N ASP A 284 21.54 -18.74 -3.56
CA ASP A 284 22.53 -19.45 -4.36
C ASP A 284 22.40 -18.93 -5.80
N PHE A 285 23.40 -18.16 -6.22
CA PHE A 285 23.70 -17.89 -7.62
C PHE A 285 24.81 -18.87 -8.04
N SER A 286 24.52 -19.68 -9.05
CA SER A 286 25.50 -20.36 -9.91
C SER A 286 25.18 -20.01 -11.35
#